data_AF-A0A6P5FVB0-F1
#
_entry.id   AF-A0A6P5FVB0-F1
#
_cell.length_a   1.000
_cell.length_b   1.000
_cell.length_c   1.000
_cell.angle_alpha   90.00
_cell.angle_beta   90.00
_cell.angle_gamma   90.00
#
_symmetry.space_group_name_H-M   'P 1'
#
loop_
_entity.id
_entity.type
_entity.pdbx_description
1 polymer ?
#
loop_
_entity_poly.entity_id
_entity_poly.type
_entity_poly.pdbx_seq_one_letter_code
_entity_poly.pdbx_strand_id
1 'polypeptide(L)'
;MVIIQVQADQLLAKFQSLHHLFFVVRKLLKDVVTSQQSPVDIKEASQPVKSLSEGGFLRQPNSNYVPVRQPESSANIVDFNSWEKFSYLLSAITLPFLLKCLKDGMDLANSKHCQMTSVHLLELLPVVYERLAVYASKQSGNADTMLVDILDLKWLSDLVDWGRSSLIVITRHWKQCMFALLETLKGSPIGTVPHSIDSIKAIISNGCGFLLS
;
A
#
# COMPACT_ATOMS: atom_id res chain seq x y z
N MET A 1 8.03 24.18 4.21
CA MET A 1 8.31 23.06 5.14
C MET A 1 7.61 23.23 6.50
N VAL A 2 7.64 24.41 7.13
CA VAL A 2 7.00 24.66 8.45
C VAL A 2 5.48 24.46 8.45
N ILE A 3 4.77 24.82 7.37
CA ILE A 3 3.30 24.69 7.29
C ILE A 3 2.86 23.21 7.29
N ILE A 4 3.58 22.33 6.60
CA ILE A 4 3.30 20.89 6.56
C ILE A 4 3.52 20.28 7.96
N GLN A 5 4.51 20.78 8.69
CA GLN A 5 4.90 20.26 10.00
C GLN A 5 3.87 20.57 11.09
N VAL A 6 3.40 21.83 11.16
CA VAL A 6 2.34 22.26 12.12
C VAL A 6 1.01 21.54 11.85
N GLN A 7 0.66 21.32 10.58
CA GLN A 7 -0.57 20.62 10.22
C GLN A 7 -0.51 19.12 10.57
N ALA A 8 0.68 18.51 10.46
CA ALA A 8 0.88 17.11 10.80
C ALA A 8 0.79 16.83 12.31
N ASP A 9 1.22 17.75 13.18
CA ASP A 9 1.06 17.62 14.64
C ASP A 9 -0.42 17.62 15.07
N GLN A 10 -1.23 18.49 14.44
CA GLN A 10 -2.68 18.53 14.68
C GLN A 10 -3.41 17.28 14.15
N LEU A 11 -2.94 16.72 13.03
CA LEU A 11 -3.47 15.47 12.47
C LEU A 11 -3.16 14.26 13.35
N LEU A 12 -1.97 14.21 13.96
CA LEU A 12 -1.60 13.15 14.89
C LEU A 12 -2.44 13.20 16.18
N ALA A 13 -2.81 14.39 16.65
CA ALA A 13 -3.76 14.55 17.76
C ALA A 13 -5.15 13.93 17.47
N LYS A 14 -5.46 13.63 16.20
CA LYS A 14 -6.64 12.90 15.75
C LYS A 14 -6.26 11.62 15.00
N PHE A 15 -5.23 10.92 15.46
CA PHE A 15 -4.72 9.71 14.80
C PHE A 15 -5.82 8.70 14.45
N GLN A 16 -6.79 8.45 15.34
CA GLN A 16 -7.90 7.54 15.03
C GLN A 16 -8.72 7.95 13.79
N SER A 17 -8.78 9.24 13.43
CA SER A 17 -9.56 9.73 12.29
C SER A 17 -8.87 9.51 10.93
N LEU A 18 -7.57 9.19 10.94
CA LEU A 18 -6.77 8.98 9.73
C LEU A 18 -7.08 7.65 9.02
N HIS A 19 -7.74 6.70 9.68
CA HIS A 19 -8.00 5.38 9.12
C HIS A 19 -8.74 5.44 7.77
N HIS A 20 -9.70 6.37 7.61
CA HIS A 20 -10.40 6.58 6.33
C HIS A 20 -9.47 7.11 5.24
N LEU A 21 -8.60 8.07 5.57
CA LEU A 21 -7.64 8.62 4.62
C LEU A 21 -6.69 7.52 4.14
N PHE A 22 -6.12 6.74 5.06
CA PHE A 22 -5.22 5.65 4.70
C PHE A 22 -5.91 4.58 3.85
N PHE A 23 -7.16 4.23 4.19
CA PHE A 23 -7.96 3.32 3.40
C PHE A 23 -8.18 3.83 1.97
N VAL A 24 -8.57 5.11 1.80
CA VAL A 24 -8.82 5.69 0.48
C VAL A 24 -7.54 5.77 -0.34
N VAL A 25 -6.44 6.25 0.23
CA VAL A 25 -5.15 6.35 -0.48
C VAL A 25 -4.68 4.96 -0.91
N ARG A 26 -4.78 3.96 -0.03
CA ARG A 26 -4.43 2.57 -0.37
C ARG A 26 -5.29 2.06 -1.52
N LYS A 27 -6.61 2.29 -1.46
CA LYS A 27 -7.55 1.87 -2.48
C LYS A 27 -7.23 2.51 -3.83
N LEU A 28 -6.91 3.81 -3.84
CA LEU A 28 -6.46 4.51 -5.03
C LEU A 28 -5.19 3.86 -5.59
N LEU A 29 -4.16 3.65 -4.76
CA LEU A 29 -2.87 3.12 -5.22
C LEU A 29 -2.88 1.64 -5.60
N LYS A 30 -3.82 0.84 -5.09
CA LYS A 30 -3.85 -0.62 -5.26
C LYS A 30 -4.95 -1.12 -6.21
N ASP A 31 -6.20 -0.66 -6.03
CA ASP A 31 -7.37 -1.28 -6.66
C ASP A 31 -7.71 -0.66 -8.02
N VAL A 32 -7.32 0.60 -8.26
CA VAL A 32 -7.49 1.22 -9.58
C VAL A 32 -6.54 0.58 -10.61
N VAL A 33 -5.41 0.05 -10.16
CA VAL A 33 -4.40 -0.61 -11.01
C VAL A 33 -4.89 -1.97 -11.51
N THR A 34 -5.51 -2.77 -10.64
CA THR A 34 -6.07 -4.07 -11.03
C THR A 34 -7.25 -3.93 -11.99
N SER A 35 -8.04 -2.86 -11.87
CA SER A 35 -9.15 -2.60 -12.79
C SER A 35 -8.70 -2.19 -14.21
N GLN A 36 -7.49 -1.65 -14.38
CA GLN A 36 -6.96 -1.25 -15.69
C GLN A 36 -6.16 -2.37 -16.39
N GLN A 37 -5.84 -3.47 -15.69
CA GLN A 37 -4.97 -4.55 -16.20
C GLN A 37 -5.70 -5.71 -16.94
N SER A 38 -6.98 -5.61 -17.34
CA SER A 38 -7.58 -6.62 -18.26
C SER A 38 -8.68 -6.02 -19.15
N PRO A 39 -8.83 -6.42 -20.43
CA PRO A 39 -8.78 -7.82 -20.91
C PRO A 39 -8.03 -8.03 -22.24
N VAL A 40 -6.71 -8.20 -22.22
CA VAL A 40 -5.95 -8.57 -23.45
C VAL A 40 -5.19 -9.90 -23.33
N ASP A 41 -4.90 -10.41 -22.14
CA ASP A 41 -4.04 -11.60 -21.99
C ASP A 41 -4.76 -12.93 -21.71
N ILE A 42 -6.05 -13.05 -22.03
CA ILE A 42 -6.73 -14.36 -22.08
C ILE A 42 -7.43 -14.51 -23.43
N LYS A 43 -6.64 -14.87 -24.46
CA LYS A 43 -7.17 -15.56 -25.63
C LYS A 43 -7.01 -17.07 -25.41
N GLU A 44 -8.08 -17.78 -25.76
CA GLU A 44 -8.29 -19.24 -25.74
C GLU A 44 -8.81 -19.85 -24.42
N ALA A 45 -10.13 -19.77 -24.23
CA ALA A 45 -10.98 -20.94 -23.99
C ALA A 45 -12.45 -20.52 -24.09
N SER A 46 -13.02 -20.65 -25.27
CA SER A 46 -14.45 -20.49 -25.53
C SER A 46 -15.23 -21.71 -25.02
N GLN A 47 -15.98 -21.57 -23.92
CA GLN A 47 -17.16 -22.40 -23.62
C GLN A 47 -18.16 -21.61 -22.74
N PRO A 48 -19.48 -21.68 -23.01
CA PRO A 48 -20.49 -20.98 -22.22
C PRO A 48 -20.81 -21.77 -20.95
N VAL A 49 -20.41 -21.27 -19.79
CA VAL A 49 -20.80 -21.88 -18.50
C VAL A 49 -22.21 -21.42 -18.15
N LYS A 50 -23.17 -22.35 -18.28
CA LYS A 50 -24.53 -22.24 -17.74
C LYS A 50 -24.46 -21.92 -16.24
N SER A 51 -25.05 -20.80 -15.84
CA SER A 51 -25.25 -20.46 -14.43
C SER A 51 -26.29 -21.40 -13.81
N LEU A 52 -25.84 -22.36 -12.99
CA LEU A 52 -26.71 -23.09 -12.08
C LEU A 52 -26.89 -22.24 -10.81
N SER A 53 -28.09 -21.68 -10.64
CA SER A 53 -28.47 -20.88 -9.48
C SER A 53 -29.24 -21.77 -8.51
N GLU A 54 -28.61 -22.18 -7.41
CA GLU A 54 -29.27 -22.91 -6.32
C GLU A 54 -28.88 -22.24 -4.99
N GLY A 55 -29.79 -21.44 -4.42
CA GLY A 55 -29.58 -20.76 -3.12
C GLY A 55 -30.46 -19.53 -2.92
N GLY A 56 -31.52 -19.66 -2.13
CA GLY A 56 -32.55 -18.65 -1.90
C GLY A 56 -32.16 -17.53 -0.95
N PHE A 57 -31.35 -16.56 -1.40
CA PHE A 57 -31.25 -15.23 -0.77
C PHE A 57 -31.24 -14.12 -1.84
N LEU A 58 -32.20 -13.20 -1.71
CA LEU A 58 -32.45 -11.98 -2.50
C LEU A 58 -32.31 -12.12 -4.02
N ARG A 59 -33.46 -12.24 -4.71
CA ARG A 59 -33.56 -12.15 -6.18
C ARG A 59 -32.95 -10.82 -6.65
N GLN A 60 -31.76 -10.88 -7.23
CA GLN A 60 -31.19 -9.72 -7.92
C GLN A 60 -32.08 -9.39 -9.13
N PRO A 61 -32.30 -8.11 -9.46
CA PRO A 61 -33.03 -7.75 -10.66
C PRO A 61 -32.24 -8.23 -11.88
N ASN A 62 -32.81 -9.15 -12.65
CA ASN A 62 -32.27 -9.56 -13.94
C ASN A 62 -32.31 -8.35 -14.88
N SER A 63 -31.17 -7.68 -15.03
CA SER A 63 -30.99 -6.64 -16.05
C SER A 63 -30.91 -7.32 -17.42
N ASN A 64 -32.08 -7.63 -17.98
CA ASN A 64 -32.20 -7.93 -19.40
C ASN A 64 -32.14 -6.60 -20.18
N TYR A 65 -31.00 -5.92 -20.12
CA TYR A 65 -30.73 -4.83 -21.04
C TYR A 65 -30.15 -5.45 -22.31
N VAL A 66 -30.98 -5.51 -23.35
CA VAL A 66 -30.53 -5.74 -24.72
C VAL A 66 -29.45 -4.69 -25.02
N PRO A 67 -28.25 -5.06 -25.53
CA PRO A 67 -27.23 -4.08 -25.84
C PRO A 67 -27.70 -3.30 -27.08
N VAL A 68 -28.46 -2.23 -26.86
CA VAL A 68 -28.51 -1.13 -27.81
C VAL A 68 -27.07 -0.61 -27.87
N ARG A 69 -26.45 -0.69 -29.05
CA ARG A 69 -25.17 -0.03 -29.34
C ARG A 69 -25.31 1.43 -28.93
N GLN A 70 -24.85 1.76 -27.73
CA GLN A 70 -24.66 3.13 -27.33
C GLN A 70 -23.43 3.66 -28.07
N PRO A 71 -23.54 4.82 -28.73
CA PRO A 71 -22.41 5.44 -29.39
C PRO A 71 -21.39 5.82 -28.32
N GLU A 72 -20.18 5.28 -28.47
CA GLU A 72 -18.93 5.77 -27.90
C GLU A 72 -19.12 6.63 -26.64
N SER A 73 -19.54 5.99 -25.54
CA SER A 73 -19.29 6.59 -24.23
C SER A 73 -17.78 6.59 -24.10
N SER A 74 -17.17 7.76 -24.21
CA SER A 74 -15.81 8.03 -23.79
C SER A 74 -15.69 7.62 -22.32
N ALA A 75 -15.45 6.33 -22.09
CA ALA A 75 -14.95 5.87 -20.82
C ALA A 75 -13.73 6.73 -20.55
N ASN A 76 -13.69 7.41 -19.40
CA ASN A 76 -12.52 8.13 -18.93
C ASN A 76 -11.39 7.11 -18.69
N ILE A 77 -10.79 6.63 -19.78
CA ILE A 77 -9.63 5.76 -19.77
C ILE A 77 -8.48 6.70 -19.48
N VAL A 78 -8.14 6.83 -18.20
CA VAL A 78 -6.90 7.49 -17.79
C VAL A 78 -5.77 6.65 -18.37
N ASP A 79 -4.91 7.27 -19.18
CA ASP A 79 -3.77 6.57 -19.76
C ASP A 79 -2.83 6.07 -18.65
N PHE A 80 -2.16 4.94 -18.91
CA PHE A 80 -1.30 4.27 -17.93
C PHE A 80 -0.16 5.17 -17.41
N ASN A 81 0.41 6.03 -18.27
CA ASN A 81 1.52 6.89 -17.91
C ASN A 81 1.10 8.03 -16.97
N SER A 82 -0.07 8.62 -17.22
CA SER A 82 -0.70 9.63 -16.37
C SER A 82 -1.06 9.03 -15.01
N TRP A 83 -1.58 7.80 -14.99
CA TRP A 83 -1.86 7.06 -13.77
C TRP A 83 -0.60 6.72 -12.96
N GLU A 84 0.47 6.27 -13.63
CA GLU A 84 1.75 5.98 -12.98
C GLU A 84 2.36 7.25 -12.35
N LYS A 85 2.34 8.38 -13.06
CA LYS A 85 2.77 9.68 -12.53
C LYS A 85 1.93 10.12 -11.34
N PHE A 86 0.61 10.00 -11.42
CA PHE A 86 -0.30 10.30 -10.31
C PHE A 86 0.04 9.44 -9.09
N SER A 87 0.19 8.13 -9.29
CA SER A 87 0.51 7.17 -8.22
C SER A 87 1.85 7.50 -7.57
N TYR A 88 2.86 7.84 -8.37
CA TYR A 88 4.16 8.29 -7.87
C TYR A 88 4.04 9.56 -7.02
N LEU A 89 3.39 10.61 -7.54
CA LEU A 89 3.23 11.87 -6.83
C LEU A 89 2.46 11.70 -5.53
N LEU A 90 1.35 10.95 -5.55
CA LEU A 90 0.56 10.65 -4.37
C LEU A 90 1.39 9.88 -3.33
N SER A 91 2.19 8.90 -3.76
CA SER A 91 3.09 8.18 -2.86
C SER A 91 4.19 9.10 -2.28
N ALA A 92 4.77 9.98 -3.09
CA ALA A 92 5.83 10.88 -2.66
C ALA A 92 5.36 11.88 -1.59
N ILE A 93 4.13 12.41 -1.72
CA ILE A 93 3.54 13.28 -0.69
C ILE A 93 3.05 12.51 0.54
N THR A 94 2.65 11.24 0.36
CA THR A 94 2.09 10.43 1.45
C THR A 94 3.18 9.86 2.35
N LEU A 95 4.31 9.42 1.79
CA LEU A 95 5.34 8.71 2.55
C LEU A 95 5.83 9.49 3.78
N PRO A 96 6.22 10.79 3.71
CA PRO A 96 6.68 11.53 4.89
C PRO A 96 5.66 11.54 6.03
N PHE A 97 4.36 11.57 5.68
CA PHE A 97 3.28 11.51 6.66
C PHE A 97 3.16 10.14 7.32
N LEU A 98 3.32 9.05 6.56
CA LEU A 98 3.34 7.69 7.11
C LEU A 98 4.55 7.49 8.03
N LEU A 99 5.73 7.99 7.63
CA LEU A 99 6.94 7.88 8.45
C LEU A 99 6.80 8.63 9.77
N LYS A 100 6.18 9.81 9.75
CA LYS A 100 5.83 10.52 10.98
C LYS A 100 4.86 9.72 11.86
N CYS A 101 3.86 9.09 11.25
CA CYS A 101 2.94 8.23 11.98
C CYS A 101 3.63 7.00 12.61
N LEU A 102 4.63 6.42 11.93
CA LEU A 102 5.42 5.32 12.50
C LEU A 102 6.21 5.79 13.73
N LYS A 103 6.90 6.91 13.60
CA LYS A 103 7.74 7.47 14.66
C LYS A 103 6.91 7.90 15.88
N ASP A 104 5.88 8.71 15.66
CA ASP A 104 5.16 9.38 16.75
C ASP A 104 3.90 8.59 17.20
N GLY A 105 3.43 7.65 16.38
CA GLY A 105 2.19 6.90 16.63
C GLY A 105 2.37 5.62 17.43
N MET A 106 3.59 5.27 17.84
CA MET A 106 3.85 3.99 18.54
C MET A 106 3.11 3.89 19.88
N ASP A 107 3.05 4.98 20.65
CA ASP A 107 2.30 5.03 21.91
C ASP A 107 0.79 4.83 21.69
N LEU A 108 0.29 5.23 20.51
CA LEU A 108 -1.10 5.06 20.10
C LEU A 108 -1.36 3.69 19.49
N ALA A 109 -0.34 3.03 18.93
CA ALA A 109 -0.49 1.76 18.22
C ALA A 109 -1.00 0.62 19.12
N ASN A 110 -0.70 0.69 20.42
CA ASN A 110 -1.22 -0.26 21.42
C ASN A 110 -2.64 0.06 21.91
N SER A 111 -3.20 1.21 21.53
CA SER A 111 -4.57 1.57 21.86
C SER A 111 -5.57 0.90 20.93
N LYS A 112 -6.56 0.19 21.51
CA LYS A 112 -7.68 -0.38 20.75
C LYS A 112 -8.43 0.67 19.92
N HIS A 113 -8.47 1.92 20.39
CA HIS A 113 -9.17 3.00 19.69
C HIS A 113 -8.47 3.42 18.38
N CYS A 114 -7.15 3.24 18.30
CA CYS A 114 -6.33 3.60 17.14
C CYS A 114 -6.03 2.39 16.24
N GLN A 115 -6.52 1.19 16.61
CA GLN A 115 -6.20 -0.07 15.95
C GLN A 115 -6.44 -0.04 14.44
N MET A 116 -7.58 0.50 13.99
CA MET A 116 -7.89 0.59 12.55
C MET A 116 -6.92 1.49 11.79
N THR A 117 -6.54 2.63 12.38
CA THR A 117 -5.53 3.51 11.78
C THR A 117 -4.20 2.78 11.67
N SER A 118 -3.77 2.11 12.74
CA SER A 118 -2.51 1.36 12.76
C SER A 118 -2.48 0.23 11.74
N VAL A 119 -3.59 -0.50 11.59
CA VAL A 119 -3.74 -1.52 10.54
C VAL A 119 -3.60 -0.89 9.16
N HIS A 120 -4.35 0.17 8.85
CA HIS A 120 -4.29 0.79 7.52
C HIS A 120 -2.95 1.47 7.24
N LEU A 121 -2.26 2.00 8.25
CA LEU A 121 -0.89 2.50 8.11
C LEU A 121 0.06 1.39 7.63
N LEU A 122 0.04 0.24 8.32
CA LEU A 122 0.88 -0.92 7.98
C LEU A 122 0.52 -1.54 6.62
N GLU A 123 -0.75 -1.48 6.21
CA GLU A 123 -1.20 -1.93 4.90
C GLU A 123 -0.84 -0.96 3.75
N LEU A 124 -0.78 0.34 4.04
CA LEU A 124 -0.53 1.39 3.05
C LEU A 124 0.96 1.60 2.80
N LEU A 125 1.78 1.55 3.85
CA LEU A 125 3.23 1.75 3.78
C LEU A 125 3.92 0.94 2.65
N PRO A 126 3.75 -0.39 2.54
CA PRO A 126 4.40 -1.16 1.48
C PRO A 126 3.93 -0.76 0.09
N VAL A 127 2.65 -0.41 -0.08
CA VAL A 127 2.08 0.04 -1.37
C VAL A 127 2.71 1.36 -1.79
N VAL A 128 2.84 2.31 -0.87
CA VAL A 128 3.50 3.60 -1.15
C VAL A 128 4.95 3.39 -1.54
N TYR A 129 5.67 2.55 -0.79
CA TYR A 129 7.08 2.26 -1.04
C TYR A 129 7.29 1.58 -2.40
N GLU A 130 6.46 0.60 -2.75
CA GLU A 130 6.50 -0.08 -4.05
C GLU A 130 6.36 0.91 -5.22
N ARG A 131 5.39 1.83 -5.15
CA ARG A 131 5.18 2.84 -6.21
C ARG A 131 6.37 3.77 -6.38
N LEU A 132 7.03 4.15 -5.29
CA LEU A 132 8.25 4.96 -5.32
C LEU A 132 9.42 4.18 -5.92
N ALA A 133 9.60 2.91 -5.52
CA ALA A 133 10.67 2.07 -6.02
C ALA A 133 10.54 1.79 -7.54
N VAL A 134 9.32 1.52 -8.03
CA VAL A 134 9.04 1.31 -9.45
C VAL A 134 9.34 2.58 -10.27
N TYR A 135 8.98 3.75 -9.76
CA TYR A 135 9.27 5.00 -10.47
C TYR A 135 10.77 5.32 -10.48
N ALA A 136 11.45 5.10 -9.34
CA ALA A 136 12.89 5.32 -9.21
C ALA A 136 13.71 4.41 -10.16
N SER A 137 13.31 3.15 -10.32
CA SER A 137 14.00 2.22 -11.23
C SER A 137 13.84 2.60 -12.71
N LYS A 138 12.72 3.24 -13.09
CA LYS A 138 12.46 3.74 -14.44
C LYS A 138 13.20 5.04 -14.78
N GLN A 139 13.53 5.85 -13.77
CA GLN A 139 14.17 7.17 -13.92
C GLN A 139 15.71 7.14 -13.76
N SER A 140 16.35 5.96 -13.84
CA SER A 140 17.75 5.75 -13.41
C SER A 140 18.85 6.60 -14.09
N GLY A 141 18.51 7.48 -15.04
CA GLY A 141 19.41 8.52 -15.57
C GLY A 141 19.44 9.84 -14.77
N ASN A 142 18.40 10.17 -14.01
CA ASN A 142 18.24 11.41 -13.23
C ASN A 142 17.54 11.13 -11.90
N ALA A 143 18.06 10.21 -11.09
CA ALA A 143 17.53 9.97 -9.75
C ALA A 143 17.64 11.27 -8.94
N ASP A 144 16.50 11.92 -8.71
CA ASP A 144 16.41 13.14 -7.93
C ASP A 144 17.00 12.87 -6.54
N THR A 145 17.99 13.65 -6.13
CA THR A 145 18.65 13.55 -4.81
C THR A 145 17.65 13.54 -3.66
N MET A 146 16.46 14.13 -3.84
CA MET A 146 15.37 14.11 -2.87
C MET A 146 14.75 12.71 -2.68
N LEU A 147 14.72 11.89 -3.73
CA LEU A 147 14.18 10.52 -3.71
C LEU A 147 15.10 9.55 -2.95
N VAL A 148 16.42 9.77 -3.04
CA VAL A 148 17.43 8.97 -2.31
C VAL A 148 17.34 9.20 -0.81
N ASP A 149 17.10 10.43 -0.36
CA ASP A 149 16.93 10.76 1.05
C ASP A 149 15.60 10.21 1.62
N ILE A 150 14.53 10.24 0.83
CA ILE A 150 13.22 9.65 1.20
C ILE A 150 13.28 8.11 1.34
N LEU A 151 14.20 7.47 0.61
CA LEU A 151 14.45 6.03 0.70
C LEU A 151 15.55 5.68 1.70
N ASP A 152 16.05 6.65 2.48
CA ASP A 152 16.93 6.33 3.59
C ASP A 152 16.16 5.42 4.57
N LEU A 153 16.69 4.23 4.82
CA LEU A 153 15.98 3.21 5.60
C LEU A 153 15.99 3.53 7.11
N LYS A 154 16.16 4.81 7.50
CA LYS A 154 16.21 5.23 8.91
C LYS A 154 14.88 4.98 9.62
N TRP A 155 13.76 5.12 8.91
CA TRP A 155 12.42 4.83 9.44
C TRP A 155 12.16 3.35 9.76
N LEU A 156 13.04 2.45 9.31
CA LEU A 156 12.89 1.03 9.57
C LEU A 156 12.97 0.71 11.07
N SER A 157 13.78 1.43 11.84
CA SER A 157 13.83 1.25 13.30
C SER A 157 12.48 1.56 13.94
N ASP A 158 11.82 2.63 13.49
CA ASP A 158 10.48 2.99 13.96
C ASP A 158 9.49 1.86 13.60
N LEU A 159 9.57 1.30 12.39
CA LEU A 159 8.71 0.17 12.00
C LEU A 159 8.99 -1.11 12.83
N VAL A 160 10.25 -1.37 13.19
CA VAL A 160 10.62 -2.54 14.01
C VAL A 160 9.98 -2.46 15.40
N ASP A 161 9.85 -1.25 15.94
CA ASP A 161 9.23 -1.02 17.24
C ASP A 161 7.75 -1.39 17.25
N TRP A 162 7.06 -1.20 16.12
CA TRP A 162 5.66 -1.63 15.95
C TRP A 162 5.48 -3.14 16.01
N GLY A 163 6.52 -3.91 15.68
CA GLY A 163 6.52 -5.37 15.83
C GLY A 163 6.38 -5.82 17.28
N ARG A 164 6.74 -4.95 18.24
CA ARG A 164 6.64 -5.19 19.69
C ARG A 164 5.29 -4.78 20.29
N SER A 165 4.31 -4.42 19.46
CA SER A 165 2.94 -4.12 19.90
C SER A 165 2.33 -5.27 20.71
N SER A 166 1.57 -4.93 21.76
CA SER A 166 0.82 -5.90 22.57
C SER A 166 -0.45 -6.41 21.88
N LEU A 167 -0.92 -5.70 20.84
CA LEU A 167 -2.09 -6.08 20.05
C LEU A 167 -1.71 -7.06 18.93
N ILE A 168 -2.18 -8.31 19.01
CA ILE A 168 -1.92 -9.39 18.04
C ILE A 168 -2.22 -8.98 16.59
N VAL A 169 -3.31 -8.24 16.39
CA VAL A 169 -3.71 -7.74 15.08
C VAL A 169 -2.67 -6.81 14.45
N ILE A 170 -1.99 -5.97 15.25
CA ILE A 170 -0.96 -5.05 14.79
C ILE A 170 0.30 -5.84 14.45
N THR A 171 0.73 -6.76 15.31
CA THR A 171 1.86 -7.65 15.04
C THR A 171 1.65 -8.48 13.77
N ARG A 172 0.43 -8.96 13.51
CA ARG A 172 0.07 -9.67 12.27
C ARG A 172 0.24 -8.80 11.03
N HIS A 173 -0.34 -7.60 11.03
CA HIS A 173 -0.22 -6.68 9.89
C HIS A 173 1.21 -6.15 9.72
N TRP A 174 1.95 -6.01 10.82
CA TRP A 174 3.36 -5.65 10.80
C TRP A 174 4.19 -6.73 10.08
N LYS A 175 3.98 -8.01 10.39
CA LYS A 175 4.63 -9.12 9.67
C LYS A 175 4.34 -9.07 8.16
N GLN A 176 3.09 -8.82 7.78
CA GLN A 176 2.68 -8.69 6.37
C GLN A 176 3.35 -7.48 5.70
N CYS A 177 3.41 -6.35 6.40
CA CYS A 177 4.07 -5.12 5.95
C CYS A 177 5.56 -5.37 5.69
N MET A 178 6.27 -5.94 6.68
CA MET A 178 7.69 -6.29 6.58
C MET A 178 7.97 -7.26 5.43
N PHE A 179 7.13 -8.28 5.26
CA PHE A 179 7.27 -9.22 4.16
C PHE A 179 7.11 -8.54 2.79
N ALA A 180 6.08 -7.70 2.62
CA ALA A 180 5.86 -6.97 1.38
C ALA A 180 7.02 -6.01 1.06
N LEU A 181 7.52 -5.27 2.05
CA LEU A 181 8.66 -4.38 1.90
C LEU A 181 9.94 -5.15 1.50
N LEU A 182 10.19 -6.32 2.10
CA LEU A 182 11.33 -7.16 1.77
C LEU A 182 11.29 -7.63 0.31
N GLU A 183 10.13 -8.04 -0.18
CA GLU A 183 9.97 -8.45 -1.58
C GLU A 183 10.22 -7.27 -2.53
N THR A 184 9.72 -6.08 -2.21
CA THR A 184 10.02 -4.85 -2.99
C THR A 184 11.50 -4.50 -2.98
N LEU A 185 12.20 -4.65 -1.84
CA LEU A 185 13.62 -4.36 -1.72
C LEU A 185 14.51 -5.36 -2.49
N LYS A 186 14.15 -6.66 -2.50
CA LYS A 186 14.85 -7.68 -3.28
C LYS A 186 14.74 -7.48 -4.79
N GLY A 187 13.59 -6.98 -5.26
CA GLY A 187 13.34 -6.75 -6.69
C GLY A 187 13.86 -5.41 -7.22
N SER A 188 14.38 -4.53 -6.37
CA SER A 188 14.82 -3.19 -6.76
C SER A 188 16.32 -3.15 -7.13
N PRO A 189 16.72 -2.46 -8.22
CA PRO A 189 18.13 -2.25 -8.56
C PRO A 189 18.90 -1.40 -7.52
N ILE A 190 18.19 -0.81 -6.54
CA ILE A 190 18.76 -0.21 -5.31
C ILE A 190 19.41 -1.27 -4.38
N GLY A 191 19.31 -2.56 -4.73
CA GLY A 191 19.89 -3.72 -4.05
C GLY A 191 21.41 -3.81 -4.00
N THR A 192 22.12 -2.69 -3.83
CA THR A 192 23.54 -2.67 -3.40
C THR A 192 23.70 -2.35 -1.91
N VAL A 193 22.73 -2.72 -1.07
CA VAL A 193 22.97 -2.80 0.39
C VAL A 193 22.60 -4.19 0.93
N PRO A 194 23.44 -5.22 0.68
CA PRO A 194 23.29 -6.56 1.26
C PRO A 194 23.07 -6.51 2.79
N HIS A 195 23.71 -5.56 3.45
CA HIS A 195 23.64 -5.37 4.90
C HIS A 195 22.23 -5.02 5.44
N SER A 196 21.39 -4.33 4.66
CA SER A 196 20.05 -3.90 5.11
C SER A 196 19.05 -5.06 5.09
N ILE A 197 19.10 -5.93 4.08
CA ILE A 197 18.22 -7.10 3.98
C ILE A 197 18.55 -8.12 5.07
N ASP A 198 19.83 -8.37 5.31
CA ASP A 198 20.25 -9.30 6.37
C ASP A 198 19.98 -8.72 7.76
N SER A 199 20.09 -7.40 7.95
CA SER A 199 19.67 -6.74 9.20
C SER A 199 18.15 -6.85 9.41
N ILE A 200 17.34 -6.64 8.36
CA ILE A 200 15.88 -6.82 8.44
C ILE A 200 15.53 -8.27 8.77
N LYS A 201 16.13 -9.24 8.08
CA LYS A 201 15.92 -10.67 8.36
C LYS A 201 16.32 -11.01 9.79
N ALA A 202 17.49 -10.55 10.25
CA ALA A 202 17.95 -10.76 11.61
C ALA A 202 17.00 -10.14 12.65
N ILE A 203 16.43 -8.96 12.38
CA ILE A 203 15.44 -8.33 13.27
C ILE A 203 14.13 -9.14 13.30
N ILE A 204 13.67 -9.63 12.14
CA ILE A 204 12.50 -10.50 12.05
C ILE A 204 12.73 -11.82 12.80
N SER A 205 13.94 -12.38 12.69
CA SER A 205 14.35 -13.63 13.36
C SER A 205 14.64 -13.48 14.86
N ASN A 206 15.20 -12.35 15.30
CA ASN A 206 15.64 -12.13 16.69
C ASN A 206 14.61 -11.38 17.56
N GLY A 207 13.74 -10.55 16.96
CA GLY A 207 12.77 -9.72 17.67
C GLY A 207 11.39 -10.38 17.87
N CYS A 208 11.15 -11.53 17.24
CA CYS A 208 9.89 -12.27 17.36
C CYS A 208 10.17 -13.78 17.34
N GLY A 209 10.33 -14.37 18.53
CA GLY A 209 10.49 -15.82 18.73
C GLY A 209 9.26 -16.69 18.36
N PHE A 210 8.44 -16.26 17.39
CA PHE A 210 7.20 -16.92 16.96
C PHE A 210 7.05 -16.96 15.44
N LEU A 211 8.11 -17.33 14.72
CA LEU A 211 8.03 -17.61 13.27
C LEU A 211 8.24 -19.08 12.91
N LEU A 212 8.23 -19.98 13.89
CA LEU A 212 8.20 -21.44 13.68
C LEU A 212 7.08 -22.10 14.50
N SER A 213 5.87 -21.56 14.41
CA SER A 213 4.64 -22.20 14.93
C SER A 213 3.45 -21.85 14.06
#